data_AF-A0A6A4ATD0-F1
#
_entry.id   AF-A0A6A4ATD0-F1
#
_cell.length_a   1.000
_cell.length_b   1.000
_cell.length_c   1.000
_cell.angle_alpha   90.00
_cell.angle_beta   90.00
_cell.angle_gamma   90.00
#
_symmetry.space_group_name_H-M   'P 1'
#
loop_
_entity.id
_entity.type
_entity.pdbx_description
1 polymer ?
#
loop_
_entity_poly.entity_id
_entity_poly.type
_entity_poly.pdbx_seq_one_letter_code
_entity_poly.pdbx_strand_id
1 'polypeptide(L)' 'LFGLYIMGKELQSPLVSYLKVKAVEVEPDQLEDCMNIDGEVLEGGPWRMEVVPSLFKVLSEK' A
#
# COMPACT_ATOMS: atom_id res chain seq x y z
N LEU A 1 -17.76 0.77 -8.07
CA LEU A 1 -16.73 1.16 -7.09
C LEU A 1 -17.01 2.52 -6.45
N PHE A 2 -17.18 3.60 -7.23
CA PHE A 2 -17.42 4.96 -6.73
C PHE A 2 -18.49 5.08 -5.62
N GLY A 3 -19.69 4.50 -5.83
CA GLY A 3 -20.75 4.53 -4.81
C GLY A 3 -20.37 3.81 -3.50
N LEU A 4 -19.68 2.67 -3.60
CA LEU A 4 -19.17 1.96 -2.42
C LEU A 4 -18.12 2.78 -1.68
N TYR A 5 -17.23 3.46 -2.41
CA TYR A 5 -16.19 4.33 -1.84
C TYR A 5 -16.77 5.51 -1.05
N ILE A 6 -17.73 6.25 -1.62
CA ILE A 6 -18.38 7.37 -0.90
C ILE A 6 -19.08 6.91 0.38
N MET A 7 -19.57 5.66 0.39
CA MET A 7 -20.24 5.07 1.55
C MET A 7 -19.30 4.36 2.54
N GLY A 8 -17.98 4.35 2.30
CA GLY A 8 -17.00 3.63 3.12
C GLY A 8 -17.16 2.10 3.10
N LYS A 9 -17.63 1.55 1.98
CA LYS A 9 -17.90 0.11 1.75
C LYS A 9 -17.10 -0.45 0.58
N GLU A 10 -16.02 0.19 0.18
CA GLU A 10 -15.17 -0.20 -0.95
C GLU A 10 -14.68 -1.66 -0.84
N LEU A 11 -14.44 -2.15 0.38
CA LEU A 11 -14.03 -3.53 0.64
C LEU A 11 -15.13 -4.58 0.36
N GLN A 12 -16.37 -4.18 0.10
CA GLN A 12 -17.44 -5.09 -0.32
C GLN A 12 -17.43 -5.38 -1.83
N SER A 13 -16.58 -4.67 -2.59
CA SER A 13 -16.44 -4.89 -4.03
C SER A 13 -15.71 -6.20 -4.32
N PRO A 14 -16.20 -7.06 -5.23
CA PRO A 14 -15.48 -8.26 -5.65
C PRO A 14 -14.19 -7.96 -6.41
N LEU A 15 -13.98 -6.70 -6.82
CA LEU A 15 -12.77 -6.22 -7.49
C LEU A 15 -11.69 -5.75 -6.52
N VAL A 16 -11.94 -5.74 -5.21
CA VAL A 16 -11.00 -5.28 -4.18
C VAL A 16 -10.65 -6.44 -3.27
N SER A 17 -9.36 -6.71 -3.11
CA SER A 17 -8.85 -7.70 -2.16
C SER A 17 -8.06 -7.00 -1.06
N TYR A 18 -8.35 -7.34 0.19
CA TYR A 18 -7.61 -6.85 1.35
C TYR A 18 -6.80 -7.99 1.97
N LEU A 19 -5.48 -7.84 1.97
CA LEU A 19 -4.53 -8.83 2.45
C LEU A 19 -3.62 -8.19 3.50
N LYS A 20 -3.48 -8.83 4.67
CA LYS A 20 -2.48 -8.44 5.67
C LYS A 20 -1.20 -9.24 5.43
N VAL A 21 -0.13 -8.55 5.05
CA VAL A 21 1.16 -9.16 4.72
C VAL A 21 2.28 -8.60 5.60
N LYS A 22 3.36 -9.38 5.75
CA LYS A 22 4.60 -8.95 6.43
C LYS A 22 5.68 -8.50 5.46
N ALA A 23 5.70 -9.07 4.26
CA ALA A 23 6.57 -8.68 3.18
C ALA A 23 5.81 -8.81 1.84
N VAL A 24 6.15 -7.98 0.87
CA VAL A 24 5.61 -8.01 -0.49
C VAL A 24 6.65 -7.53 -1.49
N GLU A 25 6.63 -8.10 -2.68
CA GLU A 25 7.37 -7.65 -3.85
C GLU A 25 6.35 -7.27 -4.93
N VAL A 26 6.53 -6.09 -5.52
CA VAL A 26 5.68 -5.57 -6.59
C VAL A 26 6.57 -5.34 -7.80
N GLU A 27 6.29 -6.08 -8.86
CA GLU A 27 6.88 -5.88 -10.18
C GLU A 27 5.96 -4.95 -10.99
N PRO A 28 6.48 -3.85 -11.56
CA PRO A 28 5.69 -3.01 -12.45
C PRO A 28 5.34 -3.79 -13.73
N ASP A 29 4.14 -3.57 -14.25
CA ASP A 29 3.73 -4.16 -15.54
C ASP A 29 3.98 -3.21 -16.71
N GLN A 30 4.30 -1.94 -16.44
CA GLN A 30 4.60 -0.91 -17.44
C GLN A 30 5.93 -0.18 -17.15
N LEU A 31 6.57 0.31 -18.22
CA LEU A 31 7.87 0.98 -18.13
C LEU A 31 7.84 2.33 -17.40
N GLU A 32 6.68 3.00 -17.42
CA GLU A 32 6.47 4.32 -16.82
C GLU A 32 5.80 4.24 -15.44
N ASP A 33 5.61 3.02 -14.90
CA ASP A 33 5.01 2.85 -13.59
C ASP A 33 5.89 3.48 -12.51
N CYS A 34 5.20 4.09 -11.55
CA CYS A 34 5.83 4.66 -10.38
C CYS A 34 5.08 4.23 -9.12
N MET A 35 5.82 4.17 -8.02
CA MET A 35 5.27 3.89 -6.70
C MET A 35 5.36 5.14 -5.85
N ASN A 36 4.25 5.51 -5.20
CA ASN A 36 4.27 6.56 -4.19
C ASN A 36 4.53 5.95 -2.81
N ILE A 37 5.57 6.40 -2.11
CA ILE A 37 5.88 6.03 -0.73
C ILE A 37 5.93 7.31 0.10
N ASP A 38 5.03 7.41 1.09
CA ASP A 38 4.92 8.56 2.00
C ASP A 38 4.85 9.94 1.31
N GLY A 39 4.31 10.01 0.09
CA GLY A 39 4.20 11.23 -0.70
C GLY A 39 5.31 11.43 -1.73
N GLU A 40 6.41 10.69 -1.64
CA GLU A 40 7.51 10.73 -2.61
C GLU A 40 7.27 9.72 -3.75
N VAL A 41 7.68 10.10 -4.97
CA VAL A 41 7.52 9.26 -6.17
C VAL A 41 8.82 8.49 -6.43
N LEU A 42 8.73 7.17 -6.50
CA LEU A 42 9.81 6.27 -6.88
C LEU A 42 9.54 5.71 -8.28
N GLU A 43 10.45 5.97 -9.20
CA GLU A 43 10.38 5.45 -10.57
C GLU A 43 10.96 4.02 -10.66
N GLY A 44 10.45 3.21 -11.59
CA GLY A 44 11.04 1.92 -11.95
C GLY A 44 10.46 0.73 -11.20
N GLY A 45 11.32 -0.17 -10.71
CA GLY A 45 10.92 -1.40 -10.02
C GLY A 45 11.93 -2.53 -10.24
N PRO A 46 11.78 -3.69 -9.57
CA PRO A 46 10.72 -4.03 -8.62
C PRO A 46 10.87 -3.35 -7.25
N TRP A 47 9.75 -3.21 -6.53
CA TRP A 47 9.74 -2.67 -5.18
C TRP A 47 9.49 -3.76 -4.15
N ARG A 48 10.41 -3.89 -3.18
CA ARG A 48 10.32 -4.85 -2.08
C ARG A 48 10.09 -4.11 -0.77
N MET A 49 9.06 -4.52 -0.05
CA MET A 49 8.64 -3.88 1.20
C MET A 49 8.53 -4.94 2.30
N GLU A 50 9.05 -4.64 3.48
CA GLU A 50 8.97 -5.49 4.67
C GLU A 50 8.55 -4.67 5.90
N VAL A 51 7.63 -5.23 6.67
CA VAL A 51 7.17 -4.66 7.94
C VAL A 51 8.12 -5.13 9.04
N VAL A 52 8.99 -4.22 9.50
CA VAL A 52 9.84 -4.47 10.66
C VAL A 52 9.08 -4.13 11.95
N PRO A 53 8.69 -5.13 12.76
CA PRO A 53 7.91 -4.88 13.96
C PRO A 53 8.75 -4.14 15.00
N SER A 54 8.14 -3.11 15.63
CA SER A 54 8.77 -2.35 16.71
C SER A 54 10.13 -1.72 16.35
N LEU A 55 10.32 -1.35 15.09
CA LEU A 55 11.56 -0.76 14.58
C LEU A 55 11.97 0.50 15.34
N PHE A 56 11.01 1.38 15.62
CA PHE A 56 11.25 2.62 16.36
C PHE A 56 10.37 2.71 17.61
N LYS A 57 10.91 3.33 18.65
CA LYS A 57 10.13 3.80 19.79
C LYS A 57 9.84 5.28 19.58
N VAL A 58 8.57 5.63 19.60
CA VAL A 58 8.12 7.01 19.43
C VAL A 58 7.30 7.44 20.63
N LEU A 59 7.34 8.73 20.96
CA LEU A 59 6.42 9.31 21.92
C LEU A 59 5.02 9.27 21.29
N SER A 60 4.11 8.56 21.92
CA SER A 60 2.69 8.58 21.56
C SER A 60 1.97 9.43 22.58
N GLU A 61 1.05 10.29 22.12
CA GLU A 61 0.04 10.84 23.01
C GLU A 61 -0.71 9.66 23.64
N LYS A 62 -0.75 9.66 24.97
CA LYS A 62 -1.49 8.71 25.79
C LYS A 62 -2.19 9.49 26.88
#